data_AF-A0A3D8INB1-F1
#
_entry.id   AF-A0A3D8INB1-F1
#
_cell.length_a   1.000
_cell.length_b   1.000
_cell.length_c   1.000
_cell.angle_alpha   90.00
_cell.angle_beta   90.00
_cell.angle_gamma   90.00
#
_symmetry.space_group_name_H-M   'P 1'
#
loop_
_entity.id
_entity.type
_entity.pdbx_description
1 polymer ?
#
loop_
_entity_poly.entity_id
_entity_poly.type
_entity_poly.pdbx_seq_one_letter_code
_entity_poly.pdbx_strand_id
1 'polypeptide(L)'
;GGVLREGNSYNARAYLGEWEGRGERENLTIFVHGTWSNPSTFTRDFKKAVAQTLNDDNQKNFSWNGDNDVEERKKAGAELAEMIRDEIKNLKEGEKVTLIAHSHGGNVVKYASQQLSKGELDRVIFLATPHRSDAKFNQTSLSKGGKVVNVYD
;
A
#
# COMPACT_ATOMS: atom_id res chain seq x y z
N GLY A 1 17.56 -33.39 23.84
CA GLY A 1 17.82 -32.21 24.68
C GLY A 1 18.52 -31.18 23.83
N GLY A 2 18.06 -29.93 23.89
CA GLY A 2 18.59 -28.78 23.13
C GLY A 2 20.08 -28.51 23.38
N VAL A 3 20.74 -27.58 22.69
CA VAL A 3 20.36 -26.19 22.45
C VAL A 3 21.07 -25.71 21.18
N LEU A 4 20.34 -25.16 20.20
CA LEU A 4 20.94 -24.35 19.13
C LEU A 4 21.02 -22.91 19.64
N ARG A 5 22.23 -22.35 19.62
CA ARG A 5 22.54 -20.99 20.05
C ARG A 5 21.89 -19.99 19.10
N GLU A 6 21.12 -19.07 19.66
CA GLU A 6 20.60 -17.88 19.00
C GLU A 6 21.74 -17.07 18.37
N GLY A 7 21.74 -17.01 17.04
CA GLY A 7 22.55 -16.07 16.28
C GLY A 7 21.79 -14.75 16.13
N ASN A 8 22.17 -13.75 16.93
CA ASN A 8 21.81 -12.35 16.73
C ASN A 8 22.22 -11.89 15.32
N SER A 9 21.25 -11.77 14.40
CA SER A 9 21.49 -11.32 13.01
C SER A 9 21.01 -9.88 12.75
N TYR A 10 21.00 -9.03 13.77
CA TYR A 10 20.57 -7.62 13.67
C TYR A 10 21.56 -6.68 12.94
N ASN A 11 22.75 -7.13 12.52
CA ASN A 11 23.82 -6.22 12.06
C ASN A 11 24.61 -6.70 10.82
N ALA A 12 23.94 -7.16 9.77
CA ALA A 12 24.59 -7.30 8.48
C ALA A 12 23.66 -6.86 7.35
N ARG A 13 24.19 -6.07 6.41
CA ARG A 13 23.58 -5.62 5.15
C ARG A 13 22.77 -4.33 5.24
N ALA A 14 23.47 -3.26 5.61
CA ALA A 14 23.13 -1.89 5.26
C ALA A 14 24.29 -1.25 4.50
N TYR A 15 24.79 -1.85 3.42
CA TYR A 15 25.69 -1.17 2.48
C TYR A 15 25.59 -1.85 1.12
N LEU A 16 25.42 -1.01 0.08
CA LEU A 16 25.30 -1.31 -1.34
C LEU A 16 23.86 -1.65 -1.78
N GLY A 17 23.34 -0.80 -2.67
CA GLY A 17 22.00 -0.88 -3.24
C GLY A 17 21.76 -2.18 -3.99
N GLU A 18 20.48 -2.45 -4.20
CA GLU A 18 19.85 -3.73 -4.55
C GLU A 18 19.36 -4.49 -3.30
N TRP A 19 18.07 -4.29 -3.03
CA TRP A 19 17.33 -4.99 -2.00
C TRP A 19 17.16 -6.45 -2.42
N GLU A 20 18.00 -7.34 -1.90
CA GLU A 20 17.72 -8.77 -1.89
C GLU A 20 16.83 -9.06 -0.68
N GLY A 21 15.54 -9.30 -0.92
CA GLY A 21 14.56 -9.59 0.11
C GLY A 21 14.93 -10.81 0.96
N ARG A 22 14.45 -10.83 2.20
CA ARG A 22 14.86 -11.77 3.27
C ARG A 22 14.32 -13.20 3.12
N GLY A 23 13.77 -13.58 1.97
CA GLY A 23 13.21 -14.92 1.73
C GLY A 23 11.90 -15.23 2.47
N GLU A 24 11.35 -14.27 3.21
CA GLU A 24 10.00 -14.28 3.80
C GLU A 24 9.10 -13.36 2.97
N ARG A 25 7.86 -13.77 2.68
CA ARG A 25 6.86 -13.10 1.79
C ARG A 25 7.15 -11.62 1.53
N GLU A 26 7.41 -11.28 0.27
CA GLU A 26 7.64 -9.91 -0.20
C GLU A 26 6.30 -9.25 -0.52
N ASN A 27 5.43 -9.12 0.51
CA ASN A 27 4.20 -8.35 0.36
C ASN A 27 4.50 -6.92 -0.16
N LEU A 28 3.49 -6.22 -0.63
CA LEU A 28 3.64 -4.85 -1.10
C LEU A 28 2.66 -3.95 -0.36
N THR A 29 3.19 -2.93 0.30
CA THR A 29 2.37 -1.84 0.87
C THR A 29 2.59 -0.55 0.10
N ILE A 30 1.53 0.01 -0.46
CA ILE A 30 1.56 1.30 -1.17
C ILE A 30 0.83 2.36 -0.36
N PHE A 31 1.51 3.48 -0.10
CA PHE A 31 0.97 4.64 0.57
C PHE A 31 0.43 5.68 -0.42
N VAL A 32 -0.76 6.21 -0.16
CA VAL A 32 -1.44 7.18 -1.03
C VAL A 32 -1.80 8.43 -0.23
N HIS A 33 -1.14 9.55 -0.51
CA HIS A 33 -1.34 10.80 0.23
C HIS A 33 -2.63 11.52 -0.18
N GLY A 34 -3.09 12.42 0.69
CA GLY A 34 -4.27 13.26 0.47
C GLY A 34 -3.98 14.50 -0.38
N THR A 35 -5.00 15.35 -0.50
CA THR A 35 -4.90 16.64 -1.19
C THR A 35 -3.98 17.61 -0.45
N TRP A 36 -3.40 18.57 -1.18
CA TRP A 36 -2.47 19.60 -0.68
C TRP A 36 -1.28 19.03 0.09
N SER A 37 -0.90 17.82 -0.29
CA SER A 37 0.19 17.10 0.32
C SER A 37 0.97 16.32 -0.71
N ASN A 38 1.98 15.61 -0.24
CA ASN A 38 2.85 14.77 -1.02
C ASN A 38 3.22 13.52 -0.19
N PRO A 39 4.01 12.59 -0.74
CA PRO A 39 4.37 11.36 -0.04
C PRO A 39 5.05 11.51 1.32
N SER A 40 5.59 12.69 1.66
CA SER A 40 6.21 12.96 2.97
C SER A 40 5.22 12.98 4.13
N THR A 41 3.90 12.99 3.88
CA THR A 41 2.88 12.79 4.93
C THR A 41 3.11 11.51 5.73
N PHE A 42 3.57 10.46 5.05
CA PHE A 42 3.89 9.20 5.69
C PHE A 42 5.33 9.26 6.21
N THR A 43 5.48 9.67 7.46
CA THR A 43 6.78 9.82 8.12
C THR A 43 7.51 8.48 8.20
N ARG A 44 8.83 8.54 8.43
CA ARG A 44 9.66 7.34 8.63
C ARG A 44 9.14 6.47 9.78
N ASP A 45 8.74 7.09 10.88
CA ASP A 45 8.25 6.37 12.06
C ASP A 45 6.90 5.70 11.78
N PHE A 46 6.02 6.37 11.05
CA PHE A 46 4.75 5.78 10.62
C PHE A 46 4.99 4.56 9.73
N LYS A 47 5.86 4.67 8.72
CA LYS A 47 6.24 3.57 7.83
C LYS A 47 6.87 2.40 8.58
N LYS A 48 7.74 2.68 9.56
CA LYS A 48 8.32 1.66 10.44
C LYS A 48 7.25 0.95 11.27
N ALA A 49 6.30 1.69 11.84
CA ALA A 49 5.19 1.09 12.59
C ALA A 49 4.31 0.21 11.68
N VAL A 50 4.04 0.64 10.44
CA VAL A 50 3.33 -0.17 9.44
C VAL A 50 4.10 -1.43 9.10
N ALA A 51 5.42 -1.34 8.90
CA ALA A 51 6.26 -2.49 8.58
C ALA A 51 6.20 -3.55 9.68
N GLN A 52 6.29 -3.11 10.94
CA GLN A 52 6.16 -3.99 12.11
C GLN A 52 4.75 -4.58 12.23
N THR A 53 3.71 -3.79 11.97
CA THR A 53 2.31 -4.21 12.13
C THR A 53 1.88 -5.20 11.05
N LEU A 54 2.33 -4.98 9.81
CA LEU A 54 1.96 -5.80 8.65
C LEU A 54 2.96 -6.90 8.34
N ASN A 55 4.11 -6.89 9.01
CA ASN A 55 5.29 -7.68 8.67
C ASN A 55 5.65 -7.52 7.19
N ASP A 56 5.81 -6.27 6.77
CA ASP A 56 6.03 -5.86 5.38
C ASP A 56 6.98 -4.65 5.27
N ASP A 57 8.23 -4.94 4.94
CA ASP A 57 9.28 -3.94 4.71
C ASP A 57 9.28 -3.40 3.26
N ASN A 58 8.55 -4.03 2.33
CA ASN A 58 8.49 -3.59 0.93
C ASN A 58 7.38 -2.55 0.75
N GLN A 59 7.79 -1.31 0.99
CA GLN A 59 6.89 -0.17 1.07
C GLN A 59 7.16 0.86 -0.02
N LYS A 60 6.12 1.25 -0.75
CA LYS A 60 6.19 2.24 -1.82
C LYS A 60 5.26 3.42 -1.56
N ASN A 61 5.64 4.56 -2.10
CA ASN A 61 4.79 5.75 -2.11
C ASN A 61 4.22 5.91 -3.52
N PHE A 62 2.92 6.12 -3.62
CA PHE A 62 2.32 6.67 -4.81
C PHE A 62 2.29 8.19 -4.68
N SER A 63 2.88 8.87 -5.67
CA SER A 63 2.93 10.34 -5.73
C SER A 63 2.00 10.82 -6.83
N TRP A 64 1.11 11.73 -6.48
CA TRP A 64 0.24 12.46 -7.42
C TRP A 64 0.26 13.95 -7.08
N ASN A 65 -0.40 14.80 -7.86
CA ASN A 65 -0.33 16.25 -7.65
C ASN A 65 -0.97 16.73 -6.34
N GLY A 66 -1.88 15.95 -5.75
CA GLY A 66 -2.59 16.35 -4.53
C GLY A 66 -3.67 17.41 -4.76
N ASP A 67 -4.11 17.65 -5.99
CA ASP A 67 -5.13 18.65 -6.26
C ASP A 67 -6.51 18.21 -5.75
N ASN A 68 -7.27 19.18 -5.22
CA ASN A 68 -8.63 18.91 -4.75
C ASN A 68 -9.68 18.93 -5.88
N ASP A 69 -9.32 18.36 -7.02
CA ASP A 69 -10.18 18.22 -8.20
C ASP A 69 -10.61 16.75 -8.42
N VAL A 70 -11.83 16.54 -8.94
CA VAL A 70 -12.36 15.19 -9.17
C VAL A 70 -11.65 14.48 -10.31
N GLU A 71 -11.37 15.17 -11.40
CA GLU A 71 -10.71 14.59 -12.56
C GLU A 71 -9.25 14.28 -12.25
N GLU A 72 -8.57 15.13 -11.49
CA GLU A 72 -7.21 14.83 -11.01
C GLU A 72 -7.17 13.58 -10.11
N ARG A 73 -8.17 13.38 -9.25
CA ARG A 73 -8.27 12.14 -8.45
C ARG A 73 -8.55 10.90 -9.31
N LYS A 74 -9.35 11.02 -10.37
CA LYS A 74 -9.62 9.91 -11.30
C LYS A 74 -8.36 9.55 -12.08
N LYS A 75 -7.65 10.56 -12.58
CA LYS A 75 -6.37 10.41 -13.29
C LYS A 75 -5.34 9.74 -12.38
N ALA A 76 -5.14 10.25 -11.17
CA ALA A 76 -4.29 9.62 -10.17
C ALA A 76 -4.72 8.18 -9.84
N GLY A 77 -6.04 7.90 -9.87
CA GLY A 77 -6.56 6.54 -9.69
C GLY A 77 -6.15 5.59 -10.82
N ALA A 78 -6.17 6.05 -12.07
CA ALA A 78 -5.70 5.29 -13.21
C ALA A 78 -4.19 5.04 -13.13
N GLU A 79 -3.40 6.07 -12.82
CA GLU A 79 -1.95 5.96 -12.63
C GLU A 79 -1.59 5.00 -11.48
N LEU A 80 -2.33 5.04 -10.36
CA LEU A 80 -2.15 4.12 -9.25
C LEU A 80 -2.47 2.67 -9.66
N ALA A 81 -3.54 2.46 -10.44
CA ALA A 81 -3.87 1.13 -10.94
C ALA A 81 -2.79 0.58 -11.89
N GLU A 82 -2.19 1.42 -12.73
CA GLU A 82 -1.04 1.04 -13.57
C GLU A 82 0.17 0.66 -12.72
N MET A 83 0.53 1.49 -11.74
CA MET A 83 1.59 1.17 -10.78
C MET A 83 1.35 -0.18 -10.10
N ILE A 84 0.14 -0.42 -9.58
CA ILE A 84 -0.19 -1.68 -8.90
C ILE A 84 0.02 -2.88 -9.84
N ARG A 85 -0.46 -2.81 -11.09
CA ARG A 85 -0.30 -3.92 -12.05
C ARG A 85 1.16 -4.17 -12.42
N ASP A 86 1.97 -3.12 -12.50
CA ASP A 86 3.40 -3.27 -12.77
C ASP A 86 4.13 -3.89 -11.58
N GLU A 87 3.77 -3.50 -10.35
CA GLU A 87 4.37 -4.04 -9.14
C GLU A 87 3.97 -5.50 -8.88
N ILE A 88 2.71 -5.87 -9.14
CA ILE A 88 2.21 -7.24 -8.97
C ILE A 88 2.99 -8.25 -9.82
N LYS A 89 3.52 -7.85 -10.98
CA LYS A 89 4.35 -8.73 -11.83
C LYS A 89 5.63 -9.19 -11.14
N ASN A 90 6.10 -8.44 -10.14
CA ASN A 90 7.30 -8.76 -9.36
C ASN A 90 6.98 -9.61 -8.13
N LEU A 91 5.69 -9.79 -7.80
CA LEU A 91 5.24 -10.54 -6.64
C LEU A 91 5.15 -12.04 -6.96
N LYS A 92 5.49 -12.86 -5.97
CA LYS A 92 5.30 -14.31 -5.99
C LYS A 92 3.86 -14.65 -5.63
N GLU A 93 3.42 -15.83 -6.07
CA GLU A 93 2.10 -16.35 -5.72
C GLU A 93 1.88 -16.35 -4.20
N GLY A 94 0.79 -15.72 -3.76
CA GLY A 94 0.40 -15.60 -2.35
C GLY A 94 1.01 -14.41 -1.59
N GLU A 95 1.83 -13.58 -2.22
CA GLU A 95 2.23 -12.27 -1.69
C GLU A 95 1.07 -11.27 -1.79
N LYS A 96 0.96 -10.42 -0.78
CA LYS A 96 -0.23 -9.59 -0.58
C LYS A 96 -0.02 -8.15 -1.01
N VAL A 97 -1.04 -7.55 -1.60
CA VAL A 97 -1.06 -6.11 -1.90
C VAL A 97 -1.92 -5.36 -0.88
N THR A 98 -1.30 -4.43 -0.17
CA THR A 98 -1.94 -3.53 0.79
C THR A 98 -1.88 -2.08 0.32
N LEU A 99 -3.02 -1.38 0.33
CA LEU A 99 -3.07 0.07 0.13
C LEU A 99 -3.37 0.76 1.46
N ILE A 100 -2.61 1.81 1.79
CA ILE A 100 -2.86 2.68 2.94
C ILE A 100 -3.04 4.09 2.43
N ALA A 101 -4.24 4.65 2.61
CA ALA A 101 -4.61 5.90 1.99
C ALA A 101 -5.11 6.90 3.02
N HIS A 102 -4.58 8.13 2.95
CA HIS A 102 -4.96 9.21 3.85
C HIS A 102 -5.86 10.23 3.14
N SER A 103 -6.92 10.67 3.82
CA SER A 103 -7.81 11.74 3.35
C SER A 103 -8.31 11.47 1.92
N HIS A 104 -8.22 12.43 1.01
CA HIS A 104 -8.62 12.28 -0.38
C HIS A 104 -7.80 11.26 -1.19
N GLY A 105 -6.63 10.83 -0.70
CA GLY A 105 -5.91 9.69 -1.25
C GLY A 105 -6.74 8.42 -1.21
N GLY A 106 -7.67 8.30 -0.25
CA GLY A 106 -8.62 7.20 -0.23
C GLY A 106 -9.60 7.23 -1.41
N ASN A 107 -9.96 8.40 -1.94
CA ASN A 107 -10.78 8.49 -3.15
C ASN A 107 -9.98 8.15 -4.42
N VAL A 108 -8.68 8.47 -4.45
CA VAL A 108 -7.75 7.97 -5.49
C VAL A 108 -7.74 6.44 -5.51
N VAL A 109 -7.61 5.80 -4.34
CA VAL A 109 -7.69 4.34 -4.22
C VAL A 109 -9.04 3.77 -4.67
N LYS A 110 -10.15 4.45 -4.38
CA LYS A 110 -11.46 4.02 -4.87
C LYS A 110 -11.55 4.06 -6.39
N TYR A 111 -11.03 5.10 -7.04
CA TYR A 111 -10.95 5.14 -8.51
C TYR A 111 -10.01 4.07 -9.07
N ALA A 112 -8.85 3.85 -8.45
CA ALA A 112 -7.94 2.76 -8.83
C ALA A 112 -8.65 1.40 -8.76
N SER A 113 -9.37 1.12 -7.68
CA SER A 113 -10.08 -0.15 -7.48
C SER A 113 -11.10 -0.47 -8.59
N GLN A 114 -11.67 0.56 -9.23
CA GLN A 114 -12.62 0.39 -10.34
C GLN A 114 -11.92 -0.08 -11.63
N GLN A 115 -10.62 0.17 -11.75
CA GLN A 115 -9.81 -0.25 -12.89
C GLN A 115 -9.14 -1.62 -12.64
N LEU A 116 -8.93 -1.99 -11.38
CA LEU A 116 -8.26 -3.24 -11.02
C LEU A 116 -9.12 -4.48 -11.30
N SER A 117 -8.44 -5.56 -11.72
CA SER A 117 -9.02 -6.88 -11.91
C SER A 117 -9.38 -7.52 -10.57
N LYS A 118 -10.18 -8.59 -10.63
CA LYS A 118 -10.57 -9.32 -9.44
C LYS A 118 -9.35 -9.88 -8.72
N GLY A 119 -9.22 -9.57 -7.43
CA GLY A 119 -8.20 -10.16 -6.58
C GLY A 119 -6.83 -9.49 -6.60
N GLU A 120 -6.66 -8.35 -7.27
CA GLU A 120 -5.38 -7.62 -7.31
C GLU A 120 -5.04 -6.91 -5.99
N LEU A 121 -6.00 -6.80 -5.05
CA LEU A 121 -5.78 -6.22 -3.72
C LEU A 121 -6.11 -7.22 -2.61
N ASP A 122 -5.39 -7.19 -1.50
CA ASP A 122 -5.70 -8.00 -0.31
C ASP A 122 -6.22 -7.16 0.85
N ARG A 123 -5.69 -5.95 0.99
CA ARG A 123 -6.06 -5.05 2.08
C ARG A 123 -6.08 -3.61 1.64
N VAL A 124 -7.09 -2.88 2.08
CA VAL A 124 -7.17 -1.43 1.92
C VAL A 124 -7.46 -0.80 3.27
N ILE A 125 -6.63 0.14 3.69
CA ILE A 125 -6.78 0.89 4.94
C ILE A 125 -7.00 2.36 4.58
N PHE A 126 -8.17 2.86 4.92
CA PHE A 126 -8.53 4.26 4.78
C PHE A 126 -8.33 4.99 6.10
N LEU A 127 -7.53 6.05 6.08
CA LEU A 127 -7.28 6.94 7.23
C LEU A 127 -7.97 8.27 6.96
N ALA A 128 -8.98 8.62 7.76
CA ALA A 128 -9.74 9.87 7.64
C ALA A 128 -10.25 10.16 6.20
N THR A 129 -10.62 9.12 5.45
CA THR A 129 -11.05 9.27 4.05
C THR A 129 -12.50 9.75 3.97
N PRO A 130 -12.79 10.88 3.29
CA PRO A 130 -14.17 11.28 3.06
C PRO A 130 -14.86 10.29 2.11
N HIS A 131 -16.01 9.76 2.52
CA HIS A 131 -16.86 8.90 1.69
C HIS A 131 -17.75 9.76 0.79
N ARG A 132 -17.61 9.58 -0.52
CA ARG A 132 -18.36 10.33 -1.52
C ARG A 132 -19.13 9.39 -2.44
N SER A 133 -20.25 9.86 -2.99
CA SER A 133 -21.09 9.07 -3.90
C SER A 133 -20.45 8.83 -5.26
N ASP A 134 -19.58 9.75 -5.71
CA ASP A 134 -18.84 9.71 -6.97
C ASP A 134 -17.57 8.84 -6.92
N ALA A 135 -17.14 8.42 -5.72
CA ALA A 135 -15.98 7.58 -5.50
C ALA A 135 -16.37 6.39 -4.63
N LYS A 136 -16.81 5.31 -5.29
CA LYS A 136 -17.17 4.03 -4.64
C LYS A 136 -16.02 3.03 -4.79
N PHE A 137 -15.68 2.35 -3.70
CA PHE A 137 -14.72 1.26 -3.74
C PHE A 137 -15.31 0.06 -4.49
N ASN A 138 -14.58 -0.49 -5.43
CA ASN A 138 -14.98 -1.69 -6.15
C ASN A 138 -14.50 -2.93 -5.38
N GLN A 139 -15.42 -3.55 -4.64
CA GLN A 139 -15.13 -4.71 -3.79
C GLN A 139 -14.60 -5.93 -4.58
N THR A 140 -14.87 -6.02 -5.88
CA THR A 140 -14.39 -7.16 -6.70
C THR A 140 -12.88 -7.15 -6.85
N SER A 141 -12.23 -5.97 -6.76
CA SER A 141 -10.77 -5.85 -6.79
C SER A 141 -10.07 -6.57 -5.63
N LEU A 142 -10.79 -6.94 -4.57
CA LEU A 142 -10.23 -7.67 -3.44
C LEU A 142 -10.14 -9.18 -3.70
N SER A 143 -9.08 -9.78 -3.17
CA SER A 143 -8.86 -11.21 -3.12
C SER A 143 -9.91 -11.87 -2.21
N LYS A 144 -10.07 -13.19 -2.32
CA LYS A 144 -11.00 -13.93 -1.46
C LYS A 144 -10.57 -13.79 0.00
N GLY A 145 -11.41 -13.13 0.81
CA GLY A 145 -11.11 -12.87 2.22
C GLY A 145 -10.36 -11.55 2.47
N GLY A 146 -10.08 -10.78 1.41
CA GLY A 146 -9.51 -9.44 1.49
C GLY A 146 -10.36 -8.49 2.33
N LYS A 147 -9.73 -7.44 2.86
CA LYS A 147 -10.31 -6.57 3.90
C LYS A 147 -10.21 -5.10 3.53
N VAL A 148 -11.31 -4.37 3.74
CA VAL A 148 -11.32 -2.91 3.81
C VAL A 148 -11.44 -2.51 5.28
N VAL A 149 -10.56 -1.62 5.73
CA VAL A 149 -10.57 -1.04 7.07
C VAL A 149 -10.74 0.47 6.94
N ASN A 150 -11.74 1.03 7.62
CA ASN A 150 -11.90 2.48 7.72
C ASN A 150 -11.52 2.91 9.13
N VAL A 151 -10.54 3.81 9.23
CA VAL A 151 -10.14 4.46 10.47
C VAL A 151 -10.63 5.90 10.38
N TYR A 152 -11.58 6.23 11.26
CA TYR A 152 -12.17 7.56 11.37
C TYR A 152 -11.39 8.40 12.39
N ASP A 153 -11.45 9.72 12.22
CA ASP A 153 -10.99 10.73 13.19
C ASP A 153 -12.21 11.25 13.96
#